data_AF-A0A242CZY5-F1
#
_entry.id   AF-A0A242CZY5-F1
#
_cell.length_a   1.000
_cell.length_b   1.000
_cell.length_c   1.000
_cell.angle_alpha   90.00
_cell.angle_beta   90.00
_cell.angle_gamma   90.00
#
_symmetry.space_group_name_H-M   'P 1'
#
loop_
_entity.id
_entity.type
_entity.pdbx_description
1 polymer ?
#
loop_
_entity_poly.entity_id
_entity_poly.type
_entity_poly.pdbx_seq_one_letter_code
_entity_poly.pdbx_strand_id
1 'polypeptide(L)' 'MSQSTITFRIPDDEKELVSEYAKVHNSSLTELYRNAVLDKIEDEIDLKTLQNAIKISKEKKEMGISQDEMEELLNEV' A
#
# COMPACT_ATOMS: atom_id res chain seq x y z
N MET A 1 -6.87 -22.76 -9.57
CA MET A 1 -5.97 -21.80 -8.88
C MET A 1 -4.76 -22.58 -8.40
N SER A 2 -3.54 -22.22 -8.82
CA SER A 2 -2.33 -22.83 -8.23
C SER A 2 -2.08 -22.21 -6.87
N GLN A 3 -1.97 -23.02 -5.82
CA GLN A 3 -1.62 -22.55 -4.48
C GLN A 3 -0.11 -22.75 -4.27
N SER A 4 0.58 -21.71 -3.81
CA SER A 4 2.00 -21.74 -3.47
C SER A 4 2.16 -21.62 -1.96
N THR A 5 3.09 -22.40 -1.39
CA THR A 5 3.38 -22.38 0.04
C THR A 5 4.71 -21.69 0.28
N ILE A 6 4.73 -20.75 1.22
CA ILE A 6 5.96 -20.10 1.69
C ILE A 6 6.24 -20.61 3.10
N THR A 7 7.44 -21.14 3.31
CA THR A 7 7.91 -21.58 4.63
C THR A 7 9.18 -20.81 4.96
N PHE A 8 9.18 -20.13 6.11
CA PHE A 8 10.36 -19.47 6.65
C PHE A 8 10.50 -19.82 8.13
N ARG A 9 11.74 -19.81 8.63
CA ARG A 9 12.05 -20.12 10.03
C ARG A 9 12.16 -18.82 10.80
N ILE A 10 11.47 -18.76 11.92
CA ILE A 10 11.57 -17.69 12.91
C ILE A 10 11.89 -18.29 14.29
N PRO A 11 12.54 -17.53 15.17
CA PRO A 11 12.62 -17.86 16.60
C PRO A 11 11.25 -18.10 17.24
N ASP A 12 11.22 -18.91 18.31
CA ASP A 12 9.97 -19.27 18.99
C ASP A 12 9.33 -18.08 19.72
N ASP A 13 10.15 -17.17 20.26
CA ASP A 13 9.71 -15.92 20.90
C ASP A 13 9.07 -14.95 19.90
N GLU A 14 9.67 -14.78 18.72
CA GLU A 14 9.05 -14.02 17.63
C GLU A 14 7.70 -14.63 17.23
N LYS A 15 7.66 -15.96 17.06
CA LYS A 15 6.42 -16.68 16.71
C LYS A 15 5.31 -16.45 17.73
N GLU A 16 5.62 -16.50 19.02
CA GLU A 16 4.66 -16.23 20.09
C GLU A 16 4.13 -14.79 19.98
N LEU A 17 5.02 -13.82 19.83
CA LEU A 17 4.67 -12.41 19.70
C LEU A 17 3.73 -12.12 18.52
N VAL A 18 4.09 -12.56 17.30
CA VAL A 18 3.22 -12.34 16.13
C VAL A 18 1.91 -13.12 16.22
N SER A 19 1.89 -14.27 16.91
CA SER A 19 0.65 -15.04 17.11
C SER A 19 -0.32 -14.29 18.02
N GLU A 20 0.15 -13.73 19.13
CA GLU A 20 -0.69 -12.93 20.03
C GLU A 20 -1.17 -11.64 19.36
N TYR A 21 -0.30 -10.98 18.59
CA TYR A 21 -0.70 -9.82 17.79
C TYR A 21 -1.83 -10.17 16.82
N ALA A 22 -1.68 -11.24 16.04
CA ALA A 22 -2.72 -11.66 15.09
C ALA A 22 -4.07 -11.92 15.78
N LYS A 23 -4.06 -12.56 16.96
CA LYS A 23 -5.28 -12.81 17.76
C LYS A 23 -5.96 -11.52 18.21
N VAL A 24 -5.20 -10.55 18.74
CA VAL A 24 -5.74 -9.24 19.16
C VAL A 24 -6.42 -8.52 18.00
N HIS A 25 -5.90 -8.70 16.78
CA HIS A 25 -6.42 -8.10 15.55
C HIS A 25 -7.44 -8.98 14.80
N ASN A 26 -7.92 -10.09 15.40
CA ASN A 26 -8.85 -11.04 14.78
C ASN A 26 -8.39 -11.56 13.40
N SER A 27 -7.08 -11.76 13.22
CA SER A 27 -6.47 -12.20 11.97
C SER A 27 -5.67 -13.49 12.16
N SER A 28 -5.41 -14.20 11.06
CA SER A 28 -4.47 -15.33 11.06
C SER A 28 -3.03 -14.87 10.85
N LEU A 29 -2.04 -15.68 11.28
CA LEU A 29 -0.62 -15.42 10.96
C LEU A 29 -0.40 -15.26 9.46
N THR A 30 -1.00 -16.14 8.64
CA THR A 30 -0.86 -16.11 7.19
C THR A 30 -1.39 -14.81 6.60
N GLU A 31 -2.56 -14.36 7.07
CA GLU A 31 -3.15 -13.10 6.62
C GLU A 31 -2.31 -11.91 7.06
N LEU A 32 -1.85 -11.88 8.32
CA LEU A 32 -0.97 -10.84 8.84
C LEU A 32 0.31 -10.69 7.99
N TYR A 33 1.04 -11.79 7.77
CA TYR A 33 2.26 -11.75 6.96
C TYR A 33 1.98 -11.39 5.51
N ARG A 34 0.89 -11.92 4.92
CA ARG A 34 0.52 -11.61 3.54
C ARG A 34 0.24 -10.12 3.37
N ASN A 35 -0.59 -9.56 4.24
CA ASN A 35 -0.98 -8.16 4.17
C ASN A 35 0.24 -7.25 4.42
N ALA A 36 1.02 -7.51 5.48
CA ALA A 36 2.21 -6.70 5.76
C ALA A 36 3.22 -6.66 4.60
N VAL A 37 3.39 -7.79 3.87
CA VAL A 37 4.26 -7.83 2.69
C VAL A 37 3.64 -7.09 1.51
N LEU A 38 2.33 -7.26 1.27
CA LEU A 38 1.63 -6.57 0.18
C LEU A 38 1.60 -5.06 0.40
N ASP A 39 1.25 -4.60 1.61
CA ASP A 39 1.23 -3.19 2.01
C ASP A 39 2.61 -2.57 1.75
N LYS A 40 3.69 -3.27 2.13
CA LYS A 40 5.06 -2.78 1.88
C LYS A 40 5.39 -2.66 0.40
N ILE A 41 4.92 -3.60 -0.43
CA ILE A 41 5.11 -3.55 -1.89
C ILE A 41 4.30 -2.40 -2.48
N GLU A 42 3.06 -2.22 -2.06
CA GLU A 42 2.18 -1.14 -2.51
C GLU A 42 2.74 0.23 -2.14
N ASP A 43 3.20 0.43 -0.90
CA ASP A 43 3.86 1.68 -0.46
C ASP A 43 5.03 2.07 -1.38
N GLU A 44 5.84 1.10 -1.82
CA GLU A 44 6.96 1.34 -2.72
C GLU A 44 6.52 1.68 -4.14
N ILE A 45 5.43 1.08 -4.62
CA ILE A 45 4.84 1.37 -5.94
C ILE A 45 4.20 2.76 -5.92
N ASP A 46 3.42 3.07 -4.90
CA ASP A 46 2.73 4.35 -4.73
C ASP A 46 3.73 5.50 -4.64
N LEU A 47 4.79 5.33 -3.83
CA LEU A 47 5.84 6.33 -3.71
C LEU A 47 6.53 6.59 -5.05
N LYS A 48 6.88 5.54 -5.81
CA LYS A 48 7.48 5.70 -7.14
C LYS A 48 6.51 6.37 -8.12
N THR A 49 5.24 6.00 -8.07
CA THR A 49 4.20 6.57 -8.94
C THR A 49 4.01 8.06 -8.67
N LEU A 50 3.93 8.45 -7.39
CA LEU A 50 3.85 9.85 -6.98
C LEU A 50 5.09 10.65 -7.42
N GLN A 51 6.30 10.11 -7.22
CA GLN A 51 7.53 10.77 -7.63
C GLN A 51 7.56 11.02 -9.14
N ASN A 52 7.12 10.04 -9.94
CA ASN A 52 7.02 10.16 -11.39
C ASN A 52 5.99 11.21 -11.80
N ALA A 53 4.80 11.22 -11.17
CA ALA A 53 3.77 12.22 -11.43
C ALA A 53 4.27 13.64 -11.13
N ILE A 54 4.94 13.84 -9.99
CA ILE A 54 5.56 15.13 -9.63
C ILE A 54 6.60 15.55 -10.66
N LYS A 55 7.44 14.63 -11.14
CA LYS A 55 8.44 14.92 -12.17
C LYS A 55 7.79 15.37 -13.48
N ILE A 56 6.78 14.63 -13.96
CA ILE A 56 6.06 14.96 -15.19
C ILE A 56 5.36 16.33 -15.07
N SER A 57 4.69 16.57 -13.95
CA SER A 57 4.01 17.83 -13.67
C SER A 57 4.97 19.03 -13.70
N LYS A 58 6.16 18.87 -13.10
CA LYS A 58 7.25 19.87 -13.16
C LYS A 58 7.77 20.10 -14.58
N GLU A 59 7.99 19.03 -15.35
CA GLU A 59 8.47 19.12 -16.74
C GLU A 59 7.45 19.82 -17.64
N LYS A 60 6.17 19.52 -17.46
CA LYS A 60 5.05 20.13 -18.20
C LYS A 60 4.67 21.51 -17.69
N LYS A 61 5.20 21.95 -16.55
CA LYS A 61 4.82 23.18 -15.85
C LYS A 61 3.30 23.26 -15.64
N GLU A 62 2.70 22.13 -15.29
CA GLU A 62 1.28 22.07 -14.96
C GLU A 62 1.01 23.00 -13.78
N MET A 63 -0.09 23.76 -13.87
CA MET A 63 -0.55 24.62 -12.79
C MET A 63 -1.75 23.95 -12.12
N GLY A 64 -1.79 24.02 -10.79
CA GLY A 64 -2.99 23.65 -10.06
C GLY A 64 -4.11 24.65 -10.37
N ILE A 65 -5.34 24.15 -10.43
CA ILE A 65 -6.55 24.97 -10.45
C ILE A 65 -7.10 25.09 -9.02
N SER A 66 -7.95 26.08 -8.79
CA SER A 66 -8.69 26.20 -7.53
C SER A 66 -9.71 25.08 -7.39
N GLN A 67 -10.21 24.87 -6.16
CA GLN A 67 -11.27 23.90 -5.91
C GLN A 67 -12.54 24.23 -6.70
N ASP A 68 -12.93 25.51 -6.74
CA ASP A 68 -14.13 25.96 -7.46
C ASP A 68 -14.03 25.65 -8.96
N GLU A 69 -12.88 25.93 -9.59
CA GLU A 69 -12.63 25.60 -11.00
C GLU A 69 -12.63 24.09 -11.25
N MET A 70 -12.15 23.28 -10.30
CA MET A 70 -12.19 21.82 -10.38
C MET A 70 -13.63 21.30 -10.33
N GLU A 71 -14.45 21.86 -9.45
CA GLU A 71 -15.86 21.50 -9.32
C GLU A 71 -16.65 21.85 -10.59
N GLU A 72 -16.38 23.01 -11.20
CA GLU A 72 -16.95 23.37 -12.51
C GLU A 72 -16.56 22.35 -13.59
N LEU A 73 -15.28 22.00 -13.72
CA LEU A 73 -14.81 21.01 -14.69
C LEU A 73 -15.44 19.62 -14.51
N LEU A 74 -15.62 19.17 -13.26
CA LEU A 74 -16.22 17.86 -12.97
C LEU A 74 -17.71 17.81 -13.29
N ASN A 75 -18.41 18.94 -13.21
CA ASN A 75 -19.84 19.02 -13.56
C ASN A 75 -20.09 19.07 -15.08
N GLU A 76 -19.05 19.30 -15.89
CA GLU A 76 -19.10 19.32 -17.35
C GLU A 76 -18.80 17.95 -18.01
N VAL A 77 -18.39 16.94 -17.23
CA VAL A 77 -18.05 15.58 -17.69
C VAL A 77 -19.19 14.59 -17.44
#